data_AF-A0A435XHP1-F1
#
_entry.id   AF-A0A435XHP1-F1
#
_cell.length_a   1.000
_cell.length_b   1.000
_cell.length_c   1.000
_cell.angle_alpha   90.00
_cell.angle_beta   90.00
_cell.angle_gamma   90.00
#
_symmetry.space_group_name_H-M   'P 1'
#
loop_
_entity.id
_entity.type
_entity.pdbx_description
1 polymer ?
#
loop_
_entity_poly.entity_id
_entity_poly.type
_entity_poly.pdbx_seq_one_letter_code
_entity_poly.pdbx_strand_id
1 'polypeptide(L)'
;RDTTSTGGSADAWQRGAMLPLFPKGRYRNKWYQTGLPSGAYCGIGIHGQWLYVDPKTEVVIAKMSSQPEPVDDPLDVEIVAFFEALSRMV
;
A
#
# COMPACT_ATOMS: atom_id res chain seq x y z
N ARG A 1 15.50 15.30 6.59
CA ARG A 1 15.30 14.71 5.24
C ARG A 1 14.11 13.77 5.31
N ASP A 2 13.19 13.83 4.35
CA ASP A 2 12.05 12.90 4.29
C ASP A 2 12.56 11.48 3.95
N THR A 3 12.02 10.49 4.65
CA THR A 3 12.38 9.07 4.53
C THR A 3 11.15 8.18 4.30
N THR A 4 9.99 8.77 4.04
CA THR A 4 8.71 8.06 3.97
C THR A 4 8.70 6.96 2.89
N SER A 5 9.31 7.18 1.73
CA SER A 5 9.38 6.22 0.61
C SER A 5 10.69 5.41 0.53
N THR A 6 11.70 5.75 1.33
CA THR A 6 13.06 5.18 1.21
C THR A 6 13.60 4.55 2.50
N GLY A 7 12.98 4.83 3.64
CA GLY A 7 13.34 4.27 4.95
C GLY A 7 12.46 3.09 5.36
N GLY A 8 12.45 2.79 6.66
CA GLY A 8 11.74 1.64 7.23
C GLY A 8 12.61 0.38 7.27
N SER A 9 12.36 -0.49 8.26
CA SER A 9 13.13 -1.73 8.43
C SER A 9 12.42 -2.89 7.72
N ALA A 10 13.12 -3.52 6.77
CA ALA A 10 12.64 -4.74 6.14
C ALA A 10 12.52 -5.88 7.15
N ASP A 11 13.52 -6.06 8.03
CA ASP A 11 13.50 -7.13 9.04
C ASP A 11 12.33 -6.99 10.01
N ALA A 12 12.03 -5.77 10.46
CA ALA A 12 10.86 -5.53 11.31
C ALA A 12 9.55 -5.86 10.57
N TRP A 13 9.46 -5.50 9.29
CA TRP A 13 8.30 -5.80 8.46
C TRP A 13 8.09 -7.31 8.26
N GLN A 14 9.17 -8.07 8.01
CA GLN A 14 9.12 -9.52 7.83
C GLN A 14 8.58 -10.29 9.05
N ARG A 15 8.55 -9.66 10.23
CA ARG A 15 7.98 -10.24 11.46
C ARG A 15 6.55 -9.75 11.75
N GLY A 16 5.96 -8.96 10.86
CA GLY A 16 4.65 -8.31 11.04
C GLY A 16 3.49 -9.04 10.36
N ALA A 17 2.27 -8.71 10.79
CA ALA A 17 1.04 -9.33 10.28
C ALA A 17 0.67 -8.92 8.84
N MET A 18 1.24 -7.83 8.31
CA MET A 18 0.96 -7.32 6.96
C MET A 18 1.84 -7.93 5.87
N LEU A 19 2.66 -8.92 6.22
CA LEU A 19 3.53 -9.63 5.28
C LEU A 19 2.76 -10.27 4.10
N PRO A 20 1.56 -10.86 4.28
CA PRO A 20 0.81 -11.44 3.17
C PRO A 20 0.40 -10.41 2.11
N LEU A 21 0.02 -9.20 2.54
CA LEU A 21 -0.38 -8.11 1.65
C LEU A 21 0.82 -7.50 0.92
N PHE A 22 1.93 -7.27 1.62
CA PHE A 22 3.17 -6.74 1.03
C PHE A 22 4.39 -7.59 1.41
N PRO A 23 4.72 -8.62 0.61
CA PRO A 23 5.82 -9.54 0.91
C PRO A 23 7.20 -8.88 1.04
N LYS A 24 7.39 -7.74 0.34
CA LYS A 24 8.63 -6.94 0.35
C LYS A 24 8.41 -5.56 0.99
N GLY A 25 7.34 -5.42 1.75
CA GLY A 25 6.91 -4.14 2.30
C GLY A 25 7.83 -3.60 3.39
N ARG A 26 7.54 -2.36 3.78
CA ARG A 26 8.13 -1.69 4.95
C ARG A 26 7.09 -0.74 5.53
N TYR A 27 7.34 -0.24 6.73
CA TYR A 27 6.53 0.81 7.35
C TYR A 27 7.40 1.96 7.83
N ARG A 28 7.02 3.19 7.48
CA ARG A 28 7.75 4.41 7.89
C ARG A 28 6.81 5.60 7.92
N ASN A 29 6.93 6.46 8.95
CA ASN A 29 6.17 7.71 9.06
C ASN A 29 4.64 7.55 8.90
N LYS A 30 4.10 6.43 9.39
CA LYS A 30 2.68 6.05 9.28
C LYS A 30 2.20 5.62 7.89
N TRP A 31 3.11 5.38 6.94
CA TRP A 31 2.83 4.87 5.60
C TRP A 31 3.30 3.44 5.43
N TYR A 32 2.50 2.66 4.72
CA TYR A 32 2.84 1.32 4.24
C TYR A 32 3.56 1.45 2.89
N GLN A 33 4.78 0.93 2.78
CA GLN A 33 5.47 0.80 1.50
C GLN A 33 5.17 -0.60 0.95
N THR A 34 4.75 -0.69 -0.31
CA THR A 34 4.31 -1.97 -0.90
C THR A 34 5.47 -2.91 -1.23
N GLY A 35 6.67 -2.35 -1.44
CA GLY A 35 7.84 -3.11 -1.93
C GLY A 35 7.75 -3.51 -3.40
N LEU A 36 6.77 -2.98 -4.13
CA LEU A 36 6.61 -3.17 -5.57
C LEU A 36 7.64 -2.36 -6.37
N PRO A 37 7.98 -2.76 -7.61
CA PRO A 37 8.92 -2.02 -8.46
C PRO A 37 8.50 -0.59 -8.81
N SER A 38 7.23 -0.24 -8.67
CA SER A 38 6.70 1.13 -8.77
C SER A 38 7.26 2.05 -7.68
N GLY A 39 7.68 1.49 -6.54
CA GLY A 39 8.03 2.28 -5.36
C GLY A 39 6.79 2.84 -4.65
N ALA A 40 5.61 2.29 -4.94
CA ALA A 40 4.36 2.77 -4.39
C ALA A 40 4.27 2.57 -2.87
N TYR A 41 3.51 3.47 -2.24
CA TYR A 41 3.22 3.44 -0.82
C TYR A 41 1.79 3.95 -0.57
N CYS A 42 1.21 3.58 0.55
CA CYS A 42 -0.19 3.86 0.82
C CYS A 42 -0.52 4.05 2.31
N GLY A 43 -1.62 4.76 2.54
CA GLY A 43 -2.38 4.73 3.78
C GLY A 43 -3.55 3.77 3.61
N ILE A 44 -3.77 2.93 4.62
CA ILE A 44 -4.85 1.93 4.66
C ILE A 44 -5.71 2.19 5.88
N GLY A 45 -7.02 2.24 5.69
CA GLY A 45 -8.00 2.32 6.76
C GLY A 45 -9.04 1.21 6.64
N ILE A 46 -9.57 0.77 7.78
CA ILE A 46 -10.61 -0.25 7.85
C ILE A 46 -11.85 0.12 7.02
N HIS A 47 -12.66 -0.86 6.67
CA HIS A 47 -13.82 -0.71 5.78
C HIS A 47 -13.45 -0.23 4.36
N GLY A 48 -12.21 -0.49 3.94
CA GLY A 48 -11.75 -0.33 2.56
C GLY A 48 -11.30 1.08 2.19
N GLN A 49 -10.77 1.88 3.13
CA GLN A 49 -10.20 3.19 2.80
C GLN A 49 -8.77 3.06 2.28
N TRP A 50 -8.46 3.73 1.18
CA TRP A 50 -7.11 3.75 0.62
C TRP A 50 -6.72 5.15 0.15
N LEU A 51 -5.48 5.53 0.47
CA LEU A 51 -4.75 6.59 -0.21
C LEU A 51 -3.46 5.99 -0.76
N TYR A 52 -3.42 5.75 -2.06
CA TYR A 52 -2.31 5.09 -2.75
C TYR A 52 -1.53 6.10 -3.59
N VAL A 53 -0.21 6.03 -3.54
CA VAL A 53 0.70 6.91 -4.28
C VAL A 53 1.70 6.07 -5.04
N ASP A 54 1.70 6.18 -6.37
CA ASP A 54 2.74 5.66 -7.26
C ASP A 54 3.61 6.83 -7.75
N PRO A 55 4.81 7.04 -7.18
CA PRO A 55 5.67 8.14 -7.59
C PRO A 55 6.30 7.93 -8.98
N LYS A 56 6.32 6.69 -9.51
CA LYS A 56 6.95 6.40 -10.79
C LYS A 56 6.07 6.83 -11.96
N THR A 57 4.76 6.70 -11.83
CA THR A 57 3.78 7.10 -12.85
C THR A 57 3.07 8.40 -12.50
N GLU A 58 3.47 9.06 -11.41
CA GLU A 58 2.89 10.32 -10.91
C GLU A 58 1.38 10.21 -10.62
N VAL A 59 0.94 9.05 -10.14
CA VAL A 59 -0.46 8.74 -9.86
C VAL A 59 -0.76 8.75 -8.36
N VAL A 60 -1.89 9.36 -8.00
CA VAL A 60 -2.50 9.25 -6.67
C VAL A 60 -3.92 8.73 -6.81
N ILE A 61 -4.26 7.71 -6.05
CA ILE A 61 -5.60 7.13 -6.01
C ILE A 61 -6.17 7.28 -4.60
N ALA A 62 -7.33 7.91 -4.49
CA ALA A 62 -8.13 7.94 -3.27
C ALA A 62 -9.35 7.04 -3.45
N LYS A 63 -9.48 6.01 -2.61
CA LYS A 63 -10.64 5.10 -2.57
C LYS A 63 -11.34 5.23 -1.23
N MET A 64 -12.56 5.74 -1.28
CA MET A 64 -13.47 5.79 -0.14
C MET A 64 -14.43 4.60 -0.21
N SER A 65 -14.72 3.96 0.92
CA SER A 65 -15.60 2.80 0.95
C SER A 65 -16.32 2.66 2.28
N SER A 66 -17.26 1.72 2.35
CA SER A 66 -17.95 1.31 3.56
C SER A 66 -18.18 -0.20 3.52
N GLN A 67 -17.08 -0.94 3.33
CA GLN A 67 -17.14 -2.40 3.26
C GLN A 67 -17.74 -2.99 4.54
N PRO A 68 -18.53 -4.09 4.43
CA PRO A 68 -19.21 -4.67 5.59
C PRO A 68 -18.20 -5.13 6.66
N GLU A 69 -17.12 -5.78 6.24
CA GLU A 69 -16.04 -6.18 7.14
C GLU A 69 -15.03 -5.03 7.31
N PRO A 70 -14.44 -4.89 8.52
CA PRO A 70 -13.41 -3.89 8.76
C PRO A 70 -12.11 -4.21 8.00
N VAL A 71 -11.81 -5.50 7.79
CA VAL A 71 -10.63 -5.99 7.06
C VAL A 71 -11.06 -7.18 6.21
N ASP A 72 -10.67 -7.17 4.93
CA ASP A 72 -10.94 -8.23 3.96
C ASP A 72 -9.66 -8.48 3.14
N ASP A 73 -8.79 -9.34 3.67
CA ASP A 73 -7.45 -9.56 3.10
C ASP A 73 -7.47 -9.99 1.61
N PRO A 74 -8.34 -10.94 1.17
CA PRO A 74 -8.46 -11.27 -0.25
C PRO A 74 -8.79 -10.06 -1.12
N LEU A 75 -9.75 -9.24 -0.71
CA LEU A 75 -10.16 -8.05 -1.45
C LEU A 75 -9.07 -6.98 -1.45
N ASP A 76 -8.33 -6.82 -0.35
CA ASP A 76 -7.21 -5.88 -0.27
C ASP A 76 -6.09 -6.22 -1.26
N VAL A 77 -5.81 -7.51 -1.48
CA VAL A 77 -4.87 -7.97 -2.52
C VAL A 77 -5.37 -7.60 -3.92
N GLU A 78 -6.66 -7.82 -4.21
CA GLU A 78 -7.25 -7.45 -5.49
C GLU A 78 -7.24 -5.93 -5.71
N ILE A 79 -7.52 -5.13 -4.67
CA ILE A 79 -7.48 -3.67 -4.72
C ILE A 79 -6.07 -3.15 -5.05
N VAL A 80 -5.02 -3.70 -4.43
CA VAL A 80 -3.64 -3.31 -4.74
C VAL A 80 -3.28 -3.66 -6.19
N ALA A 81 -3.67 -4.85 -6.65
CA ALA A 81 -3.45 -5.24 -8.04
C ALA A 81 -4.17 -4.31 -9.03
N PHE A 82 -5.40 -3.90 -8.69
CA PHE A 82 -6.16 -2.91 -9.46
C PHE A 82 -5.49 -1.54 -9.51
N PHE A 83 -4.99 -1.03 -8.38
CA PHE A 83 -4.27 0.25 -8.34
C PHE A 83 -2.99 0.23 -9.17
N GLU A 84 -2.22 -0.85 -9.09
CA GLU A 84 -1.03 -1.07 -9.92
C GLU A 84 -1.34 -1.13 -11.41
N ALA A 85 -2.47 -1.75 -11.79
CA ALA A 85 -2.91 -1.79 -13.18
C ALA A 85 -3.32 -0.39 -13.67
N LEU A 86 -4.17 0.33 -12.91
CA LEU A 86 -4.58 1.69 -13.24
C LEU A 86 -3.39 2.66 -13.35
N SER A 87 -2.43 2.55 -12.44
CA SER A 87 -1.26 3.44 -12.43
C SER A 87 -0.39 3.29 -13.68
N ARG A 88 -0.45 2.16 -14.38
CA ARG A 88 0.26 1.90 -15.65
C ARG A 88 -0.49 2.34 -16.91
N MET A 89 -1.76 2.75 -16.78
CA MET A 89 -2.59 3.15 -17.93
C MET A 89 -2.45 4.62 -18.31
N VAL A 90 -1.79 5.41 -17.47
CA VAL A 90 -1.56 6.84 -17.63
C VAL A 90 -0.09 7.13 -17.94
#